data_AF-A0A7D9HSM1-F1
#
_entry.id   AF-A0A7D9HSM1-F1
#
_cell.length_a   1.000
_cell.length_b   1.000
_cell.length_c   1.000
_cell.angle_alpha   90.00
_cell.angle_beta   90.00
_cell.angle_gamma   90.00
#
_symmetry.space_group_name_H-M   'P 1'
#
loop_
_entity.id
_entity.type
_entity.pdbx_description
1 polymer ?
#
loop_
_entity_poly.entity_id
_entity_poly.type
_entity_poly.pdbx_seq_one_letter_code
_entity_poly.pdbx_strand_id
1 'polypeptide(L)'
;MAYSSERKTVVPWNDIRNRWVRCAGERNKAEVVKKYFNTFATKHPGYTFIIAKKFNDLYDVCITAQQCSAIKTHLEREFGLSGYLEKAMSMEVPWRDCTEKSFRNAQDFREYREHTLVSKNRPVIRAKHAEARLHYNKVKDVFTKSAFQILCFDIEVYEHNRSIMLEIGYVISRFTAGVRYLGFGSQGEKPDVTLVTKRHLIIRENLHYKNGDGVPDNRHGFRFGSSETLSLADAVRRFREDVRECDYILGHSVKHDDAYLRNIGVDLSELGKEMFDTQVVQTYKESLKESEKYFMRGLSHLLKEYKVNYEESDLHNAGCDAFYTMMVFLRQMEYSAEEVNTIIAS
;
A
#
# COMPACT_ATOMS: atom_id res chain seq x y z
N MET A 1 -25.30 -6.14 26.70
CA MET A 1 -25.31 -7.19 25.67
C MET A 1 -24.02 -7.07 24.87
N ALA A 2 -23.13 -8.06 24.98
CA ALA A 2 -21.91 -8.09 24.18
C ALA A 2 -22.30 -8.46 22.74
N TYR A 3 -22.29 -7.49 21.83
CA TYR A 3 -22.41 -7.79 20.41
C TYR A 3 -21.17 -8.58 19.99
N SER A 4 -21.37 -9.87 19.69
CA SER A 4 -20.37 -10.67 19.00
C SER A 4 -19.92 -9.93 17.74
N SER A 5 -18.64 -9.56 17.69
CA SER A 5 -18.00 -8.87 16.58
C SER A 5 -17.69 -9.86 15.46
N GLU A 6 -18.70 -10.54 14.93
CA GLU A 6 -18.51 -11.52 13.86
C GLU A 6 -17.85 -10.83 12.65
N ARG A 7 -16.63 -11.25 12.32
CA ARG A 7 -15.91 -10.81 11.13
C ARG A 7 -16.07 -11.88 10.05
N LYS A 8 -16.24 -11.45 8.80
CA LYS A 8 -16.20 -12.36 7.66
C LYS A 8 -15.03 -12.05 6.76
N THR A 9 -14.43 -13.12 6.25
CA THR A 9 -13.42 -13.05 5.19
C THR A 9 -14.11 -12.92 3.85
N VAL A 10 -13.95 -11.76 3.21
CA VAL A 10 -14.52 -11.45 1.89
C VAL A 10 -13.42 -11.17 0.88
N VAL A 11 -13.76 -11.31 -0.39
CA VAL A 11 -12.86 -11.16 -1.53
C VAL A 11 -13.52 -10.25 -2.57
N PRO A 12 -12.90 -9.13 -2.99
CA PRO A 12 -13.49 -8.24 -4.00
C PRO A 12 -13.64 -8.92 -5.36
N TRP A 13 -14.83 -8.77 -5.95
CA TRP A 13 -15.19 -9.40 -7.22
C TRP A 13 -14.31 -8.95 -8.39
N ASN A 14 -13.94 -7.66 -8.44
CA ASN A 14 -13.10 -7.15 -9.51
C ASN A 14 -11.65 -7.61 -9.38
N ASP A 15 -11.16 -7.75 -8.14
CA ASP A 15 -9.80 -8.16 -7.88
C ASP A 15 -9.60 -9.62 -8.31
N ILE A 16 -10.55 -10.51 -7.99
CA ILE A 16 -10.52 -11.90 -8.49
C ILE A 16 -10.66 -11.98 -10.00
N ARG A 17 -11.57 -11.20 -10.59
CA ARG A 17 -11.80 -11.19 -12.03
C ARG A 17 -10.53 -10.79 -12.76
N ASN A 18 -9.93 -9.67 -12.39
CA ASN A 18 -8.75 -9.15 -13.06
C ASN A 18 -7.55 -10.09 -12.89
N ARG A 19 -7.32 -10.59 -11.66
CA ARG A 19 -6.23 -11.53 -11.37
C ARG A 19 -6.39 -12.83 -12.17
N TRP A 20 -7.54 -13.48 -12.11
CA TRP A 20 -7.73 -14.76 -12.79
C TRP A 20 -7.83 -14.65 -14.30
N VAL A 21 -8.32 -13.53 -14.85
CA VAL A 21 -8.23 -13.27 -16.30
C VAL A 21 -6.76 -13.15 -16.72
N ARG A 22 -5.91 -12.48 -15.94
CA ARG A 22 -4.47 -12.38 -16.18
C ARG A 22 -3.81 -13.76 -16.14
N CYS A 23 -3.98 -14.52 -15.04
CA CYS A 23 -3.41 -15.87 -14.89
C CYS A 23 -3.88 -16.81 -16.03
N ALA A 24 -5.17 -16.77 -16.37
CA ALA A 24 -5.71 -17.56 -17.48
C ALA A 24 -5.14 -17.14 -18.85
N GLY A 25 -4.67 -15.89 -19.00
CA GLY A 25 -4.00 -15.39 -20.19
C GLY A 25 -2.74 -16.18 -20.54
N GLU A 26 -1.98 -16.63 -19.55
CA GLU A 26 -0.79 -17.48 -19.74
C GLU A 26 -1.11 -18.84 -20.37
N ARG A 27 -2.39 -19.23 -20.36
CA ARG A 27 -2.92 -20.47 -20.96
C ARG A 27 -3.82 -20.20 -22.16
N ASN A 28 -3.82 -18.97 -22.70
CA ASN A 28 -4.73 -18.53 -23.77
C ASN A 28 -6.22 -18.72 -23.41
N LYS A 29 -6.57 -18.58 -22.12
CA LYS A 29 -7.94 -18.73 -21.57
C LYS A 29 -8.52 -17.43 -21.00
N ALA A 30 -7.85 -16.29 -21.18
CA ALA A 30 -8.32 -14.99 -20.65
C ALA A 30 -9.77 -14.67 -21.06
N GLU A 31 -10.12 -14.84 -22.33
CA GLU A 31 -11.46 -14.46 -22.84
C GLU A 31 -12.58 -15.36 -22.32
N VAL A 32 -12.35 -16.66 -22.12
CA VAL A 32 -13.38 -17.56 -21.56
C VAL A 32 -13.64 -17.26 -20.08
N VAL A 33 -12.58 -16.98 -19.31
CA VAL A 33 -12.70 -16.58 -17.90
C VAL A 33 -13.37 -15.21 -17.79
N LYS A 34 -12.99 -14.25 -18.64
CA LYS A 34 -13.63 -12.92 -18.70
C LYS A 34 -15.12 -13.02 -19.03
N LYS A 35 -15.50 -13.88 -19.99
CA LYS A 35 -16.90 -14.15 -20.34
C LYS A 35 -17.66 -14.78 -19.19
N TYR A 36 -17.04 -15.70 -18.45
CA TYR A 36 -17.63 -16.28 -17.22
C TYR A 36 -18.02 -15.18 -16.24
N PHE A 37 -17.07 -14.32 -15.84
CA PHE A 37 -17.34 -13.22 -14.92
C PHE A 37 -18.39 -12.23 -15.43
N ASN A 38 -18.33 -11.88 -16.73
CA ASN A 38 -19.27 -10.93 -17.33
C ASN A 38 -20.70 -11.46 -17.43
N THR A 39 -20.90 -12.78 -17.41
CA THR A 39 -22.23 -13.42 -17.54
C THR A 39 -22.71 -14.10 -16.25
N PHE A 40 -21.87 -14.11 -15.21
CA PHE A 40 -22.12 -14.84 -13.96
C PHE A 40 -23.47 -14.51 -13.33
N ALA A 41 -23.76 -13.22 -13.11
CA ALA A 41 -25.02 -12.79 -12.50
C ALA A 41 -26.26 -13.15 -13.35
N THR A 42 -26.12 -13.28 -14.68
CA THR A 42 -27.20 -13.78 -15.56
C THR A 42 -27.39 -15.29 -15.39
N LYS A 43 -26.29 -16.06 -15.30
CA LYS A 43 -26.35 -17.51 -15.16
C LYS A 43 -26.79 -17.95 -13.76
N HIS A 44 -26.59 -17.12 -12.75
CA HIS A 44 -26.84 -17.45 -11.35
C HIS A 44 -27.77 -16.39 -10.73
N PRO A 45 -29.03 -16.28 -11.21
CA PRO A 45 -30.00 -15.36 -10.64
C PRO A 45 -30.22 -15.74 -9.16
N GLY A 46 -30.12 -14.77 -8.27
CA GLY A 46 -30.23 -14.99 -6.82
C GLY A 46 -28.90 -15.26 -6.10
N TYR A 47 -27.77 -15.39 -6.82
CA TYR A 47 -26.46 -15.45 -6.19
C TYR A 47 -26.24 -14.23 -5.29
N THR A 48 -25.95 -14.49 -4.02
CA THR A 48 -25.80 -13.43 -3.01
C THR A 48 -24.35 -12.95 -2.97
N PHE A 49 -24.18 -11.69 -3.32
CA PHE A 49 -22.93 -10.95 -3.15
C PHE A 49 -22.94 -10.16 -1.85
N ILE A 50 -21.75 -9.78 -1.40
CA ILE A 50 -21.56 -8.95 -0.21
C ILE A 50 -21.11 -7.56 -0.67
N ILE A 51 -21.84 -6.52 -0.31
CA ILE A 51 -21.38 -5.14 -0.47
C ILE A 51 -20.63 -4.77 0.81
N ALA A 52 -19.32 -4.59 0.68
CA ALA A 52 -18.44 -4.32 1.81
C ALA A 52 -17.49 -3.16 1.52
N LYS A 53 -17.04 -2.52 2.57
CA LYS A 53 -16.02 -1.47 2.51
C LYS A 53 -14.64 -2.14 2.48
N LYS A 54 -13.81 -1.77 1.50
CA LYS A 54 -12.42 -2.23 1.39
C LYS A 54 -11.52 -1.51 2.38
N PHE A 55 -10.27 -1.94 2.49
CA PHE A 55 -9.24 -1.27 3.30
C PHE A 55 -9.09 0.23 3.00
N ASN A 56 -9.46 0.65 1.80
CA ASN A 56 -9.36 2.03 1.34
C ASN A 56 -10.65 2.84 1.53
N ASP A 57 -11.55 2.37 2.38
CA ASP A 57 -12.86 2.95 2.67
C ASP A 57 -13.88 2.99 1.52
N LEU A 58 -13.54 2.49 0.34
CA LEU A 58 -14.47 2.41 -0.78
C LEU A 58 -15.31 1.14 -0.70
N TYR A 59 -16.59 1.26 -1.00
CA TYR A 59 -17.49 0.12 -1.16
C TYR A 59 -17.19 -0.61 -2.47
N ASP A 60 -17.18 -1.93 -2.42
CA ASP A 60 -17.06 -2.80 -3.58
C ASP A 60 -18.06 -3.96 -3.49
N VAL A 61 -18.24 -4.66 -4.61
CA VAL A 61 -18.92 -5.95 -4.61
C VAL A 61 -17.90 -7.02 -4.26
N CYS A 62 -18.22 -7.84 -3.27
CA CYS A 62 -17.38 -8.91 -2.76
C CYS A 62 -18.15 -10.24 -2.74
N ILE A 63 -17.40 -11.32 -2.54
CA ILE A 63 -17.90 -12.67 -2.25
C ILE A 63 -17.19 -13.20 -1.01
N THR A 64 -17.75 -14.21 -0.35
CA THR A 64 -17.08 -14.87 0.79
C THR A 64 -15.87 -15.70 0.33
N ALA A 65 -14.95 -16.00 1.24
CA ALA A 65 -13.82 -16.90 0.95
C ALA A 65 -14.28 -18.28 0.43
N GLN A 66 -15.35 -18.84 1.01
CA GLN A 66 -15.94 -20.11 0.58
C GLN A 66 -16.47 -20.02 -0.87
N GLN A 67 -17.23 -18.96 -1.17
CA GLN A 67 -17.70 -18.67 -2.53
C GLN A 67 -16.54 -18.53 -3.53
N CYS A 68 -15.48 -17.82 -3.14
CA CYS A 68 -14.29 -17.66 -3.96
C CYS A 68 -13.63 -19.00 -4.27
N SER A 69 -13.46 -19.86 -3.26
CA SER A 69 -12.91 -21.21 -3.44
C SER A 69 -13.75 -22.05 -4.40
N ALA A 70 -15.08 -22.02 -4.25
CA ALA A 70 -15.99 -22.77 -5.12
C ALA A 70 -15.91 -22.32 -6.58
N ILE A 71 -15.86 -21.00 -6.83
CA ILE A 71 -15.70 -20.46 -8.18
C ILE A 71 -14.32 -20.85 -8.75
N LYS A 72 -13.25 -20.76 -7.95
CA LYS A 72 -11.90 -21.17 -8.37
C LYS A 72 -11.91 -22.63 -8.84
N THR A 73 -12.37 -23.56 -8.00
CA THR A 73 -12.43 -24.99 -8.34
C THR A 73 -13.24 -25.24 -9.61
N HIS A 74 -14.36 -24.53 -9.79
CA HIS A 74 -15.16 -24.63 -11.00
C HIS A 74 -14.40 -24.18 -12.24
N LEU A 75 -13.76 -23.00 -12.21
CA LEU A 75 -12.96 -22.49 -13.33
C LEU A 75 -11.76 -23.39 -13.66
N GLU A 76 -11.08 -23.89 -12.63
CA GLU A 76 -9.95 -24.81 -12.77
C GLU A 76 -10.35 -26.11 -13.46
N ARG A 77 -11.53 -26.65 -13.10
CA ARG A 77 -12.08 -27.86 -13.69
C ARG A 77 -12.64 -27.63 -15.10
N GLU A 78 -13.45 -26.59 -15.30
CA GLU A 78 -14.13 -26.33 -16.58
C GLU A 78 -13.14 -25.92 -17.68
N PHE A 79 -12.12 -25.13 -17.34
CA PHE A 79 -11.20 -24.55 -18.32
C PHE A 79 -9.79 -25.15 -18.29
N GLY A 80 -9.54 -26.16 -17.46
CA GLY A 80 -8.23 -26.82 -17.35
C GLY A 80 -7.15 -25.89 -16.78
N LEU A 81 -7.49 -25.12 -15.75
CA LEU A 81 -6.63 -24.11 -15.11
C LEU A 81 -6.10 -24.56 -13.73
N SER A 82 -6.15 -25.86 -13.42
CA SER A 82 -5.71 -26.40 -12.13
C SER A 82 -4.30 -25.96 -11.78
N GLY A 83 -4.15 -25.26 -10.65
CA GLY A 83 -2.85 -24.76 -10.17
C GLY A 83 -2.38 -23.45 -10.82
N TYR A 84 -3.10 -22.92 -11.81
CA TYR A 84 -2.75 -21.65 -12.48
C TYR A 84 -3.48 -20.44 -11.87
N LEU A 85 -4.65 -20.64 -11.27
CA LEU A 85 -5.38 -19.53 -10.65
C LEU A 85 -4.78 -19.20 -9.28
N GLU A 86 -4.07 -18.08 -9.20
CA GLU A 86 -3.50 -17.57 -7.96
C GLU A 86 -4.57 -17.39 -6.86
N LYS A 87 -4.14 -17.49 -5.59
CA LYS A 87 -4.99 -17.18 -4.43
C LYS A 87 -5.43 -15.72 -4.50
N ALA A 88 -6.70 -15.49 -4.26
CA ALA A 88 -7.24 -14.14 -4.21
C ALA A 88 -6.90 -13.46 -2.87
N MET A 89 -6.63 -12.16 -2.91
CA MET A 89 -6.44 -11.36 -1.72
C MET A 89 -7.77 -11.19 -1.00
N SER A 90 -7.85 -11.68 0.24
CA SER A 90 -9.02 -11.55 1.09
C SER A 90 -8.87 -10.44 2.11
N MET A 91 -10.00 -9.97 2.64
CA MET A 91 -10.05 -9.02 3.75
C MET A 91 -11.04 -9.47 4.81
N GLU A 92 -10.76 -9.16 6.07
CA GLU A 92 -11.71 -9.35 7.15
C GLU A 92 -12.51 -8.08 7.41
N VAL A 93 -13.82 -8.17 7.24
CA VAL A 93 -14.74 -7.07 7.46
C VAL A 93 -15.70 -7.39 8.60
N PRO A 94 -16.06 -6.42 9.46
CA PRO A 94 -17.14 -6.61 10.41
C PRO A 94 -18.44 -6.90 9.67
N TRP A 95 -19.12 -7.99 10.01
CA TRP A 95 -20.30 -8.43 9.27
C TRP A 95 -21.45 -7.41 9.33
N ARG A 96 -21.58 -6.71 10.46
CA ARG A 96 -22.55 -5.62 10.64
C ARG A 96 -22.41 -4.46 9.64
N ASP A 97 -21.23 -4.28 9.06
CA ASP A 97 -20.94 -3.21 8.10
C ASP A 97 -21.15 -3.67 6.64
N CYS A 98 -21.59 -4.92 6.45
CA CYS A 98 -21.83 -5.53 5.15
C CYS A 98 -23.32 -5.49 4.78
N THR A 99 -23.61 -5.50 3.48
CA THR A 99 -24.98 -5.65 2.96
C THR A 99 -25.02 -6.77 1.95
N GLU A 100 -25.89 -7.76 2.15
CA GLU A 100 -26.11 -8.80 1.16
C GLU A 100 -26.94 -8.27 -0.01
N LYS A 101 -26.56 -8.64 -1.23
CA LYS A 101 -27.26 -8.22 -2.44
C LYS A 101 -27.18 -9.28 -3.53
N SER A 102 -28.35 -9.61 -4.10
CA SER A 102 -28.46 -10.41 -5.32
C SER A 102 -28.84 -9.54 -6.50
N PHE A 103 -28.53 -10.01 -7.70
CA PHE A 103 -28.79 -9.30 -8.96
C PHE A 103 -29.58 -10.20 -9.90
N ARG A 104 -30.46 -9.58 -10.70
CA ARG A 104 -31.33 -10.32 -11.63
C ARG A 104 -30.56 -10.85 -12.84
N ASN A 105 -29.56 -10.09 -13.29
CA ASN A 105 -28.75 -10.41 -14.45
C ASN A 105 -27.45 -9.58 -14.46
N ALA A 106 -26.60 -9.80 -15.47
CA ALA A 106 -25.36 -9.07 -15.65
C ALA A 106 -25.53 -7.56 -15.88
N GLN A 107 -26.65 -7.11 -16.43
CA GLN A 107 -26.90 -5.69 -16.65
C GLN A 107 -27.16 -4.98 -15.30
N ASP A 108 -28.04 -5.53 -14.48
CA ASP A 108 -28.30 -5.06 -13.10
C ASP A 108 -27.02 -5.04 -12.24
N PHE A 109 -26.20 -6.08 -12.36
CA PHE A 109 -24.89 -6.15 -11.72
C PHE A 109 -23.93 -5.04 -12.17
N ARG A 110 -23.87 -4.78 -13.48
CA ARG A 110 -23.04 -3.70 -14.05
C ARG A 110 -23.53 -2.33 -13.62
N GLU A 111 -24.83 -2.05 -13.75
CA GLU A 111 -25.44 -0.78 -13.37
C GLU A 111 -25.20 -0.44 -11.89
N TYR A 112 -25.32 -1.44 -11.02
CA TYR A 112 -25.01 -1.24 -9.62
C TYR A 112 -23.54 -0.88 -9.38
N ARG A 113 -22.61 -1.58 -10.05
CA ARG A 113 -21.16 -1.31 -9.91
C ARG A 113 -20.75 0.04 -10.50
N GLU A 114 -21.28 0.37 -11.68
CA GLU A 114 -20.84 1.51 -12.48
C GLU A 114 -21.58 2.81 -12.13
N HIS A 115 -22.77 2.72 -11.52
CA HIS A 115 -23.53 3.89 -11.09
C HIS A 115 -23.76 3.94 -9.58
N THR A 116 -24.32 2.89 -8.98
CA THR A 116 -24.70 2.93 -7.56
C THR A 116 -23.47 2.99 -6.64
N LEU A 117 -22.49 2.11 -6.85
CA LEU A 117 -21.25 2.14 -6.06
C LEU A 117 -20.41 3.37 -6.35
N VAL A 118 -20.36 3.84 -7.59
CA VAL A 118 -19.67 5.09 -7.94
C VAL A 118 -20.29 6.26 -7.18
N SER A 119 -21.62 6.40 -7.19
CA SER A 119 -22.34 7.43 -6.43
C SER A 119 -22.09 7.31 -4.93
N LYS A 120 -22.13 6.08 -4.38
CA LYS A 120 -21.86 5.81 -2.96
C LYS A 120 -20.42 6.15 -2.55
N ASN A 121 -19.45 5.94 -3.44
CA ASN A 121 -18.03 6.19 -3.19
C ASN A 121 -17.60 7.63 -3.44
N ARG A 122 -18.32 8.38 -4.28
CA ARG A 122 -18.01 9.78 -4.62
C ARG A 122 -17.75 10.69 -3.40
N PRO A 123 -18.59 10.72 -2.34
CA PRO A 123 -18.30 11.54 -1.17
C PRO A 123 -17.02 11.12 -0.44
N VAL A 124 -16.74 9.82 -0.36
CA VAL A 124 -15.52 9.28 0.27
C VAL A 124 -14.28 9.70 -0.53
N ILE A 125 -14.34 9.60 -1.86
CA ILE A 125 -13.25 10.01 -2.76
C ILE A 125 -12.96 11.50 -2.61
N ARG A 126 -14.00 12.35 -2.61
CA ARG A 126 -13.85 13.80 -2.42
C ARG A 126 -13.21 14.13 -1.08
N ALA A 127 -13.61 13.46 0.00
CA ALA A 127 -13.01 13.65 1.32
C ALA A 127 -11.52 13.27 1.32
N LYS A 128 -11.15 12.13 0.70
CA LYS A 128 -9.74 11.71 0.57
C LYS A 128 -8.91 12.66 -0.28
N HIS A 129 -9.46 13.23 -1.36
CA HIS A 129 -8.77 14.25 -2.15
C HIS A 129 -8.56 15.55 -1.37
N ALA A 130 -9.56 15.97 -0.59
CA ALA A 130 -9.44 17.15 0.28
C ALA A 130 -8.36 16.95 1.37
N GLU A 131 -8.36 15.79 2.01
CA GLU A 131 -7.32 15.39 2.97
C GLU A 131 -5.93 15.38 2.31
N ALA A 132 -5.81 14.77 1.13
CA ALA A 132 -4.55 14.69 0.40
C ALA A 132 -4.02 16.07 0.01
N ARG A 133 -4.90 17.03 -0.33
CA ARG A 133 -4.51 18.42 -0.59
C ARG A 133 -3.94 19.09 0.65
N LEU A 134 -4.59 18.94 1.80
CA LEU A 134 -4.09 19.49 3.07
C LEU A 134 -2.74 18.88 3.44
N HIS A 135 -2.61 17.56 3.27
CA HIS A 135 -1.36 16.83 3.49
C HIS A 135 -0.23 17.33 2.59
N TYR A 136 -0.49 17.47 1.28
CA TYR A 136 0.50 17.97 0.33
C TYR A 136 0.96 19.41 0.65
N ASN A 137 0.03 20.28 1.06
CA ASN A 137 0.38 21.65 1.44
C ASN A 137 1.31 21.68 2.65
N LYS A 138 1.07 20.84 3.66
CA LYS A 138 1.97 20.71 4.82
C LYS A 138 3.38 20.28 4.41
N VAL A 139 3.48 19.28 3.54
CA VAL A 139 4.77 18.85 2.99
C VAL A 139 5.46 20.01 2.27
N LYS A 140 4.73 20.74 1.40
CA LYS A 140 5.27 21.90 0.67
C LYS A 140 5.79 22.98 1.62
N ASP A 141 5.05 23.25 2.69
CA ASP A 141 5.43 24.25 3.69
C ASP A 141 6.69 23.85 4.49
N VAL A 142 7.04 22.57 4.57
CA VAL A 142 8.31 22.14 5.17
C VAL A 142 9.50 22.50 4.28
N PHE A 143 9.38 22.27 2.96
CA PHE A 143 10.48 22.50 2.04
C PHE A 143 10.84 23.98 1.87
N THR A 144 9.97 24.91 2.28
CA THR A 144 10.24 26.36 2.28
C THR A 144 10.93 26.87 3.56
N LYS A 145 11.20 26.00 4.53
CA LYS A 145 11.81 26.36 5.83
C LYS A 145 13.34 26.21 5.82
N SER A 146 13.94 26.37 7.00
CA SER A 146 15.34 26.04 7.29
C SER A 146 15.64 24.56 7.02
N ALA A 147 16.93 24.20 7.09
CA ALA A 147 17.35 22.80 7.01
C ALA A 147 16.57 21.90 7.97
N PHE A 148 16.31 20.66 7.54
CA PHE A 148 15.52 19.68 8.28
C PHE A 148 15.95 18.24 7.98
N GLN A 149 15.54 17.30 8.83
CA GLN A 149 15.77 15.87 8.66
C GLN A 149 14.45 15.10 8.58
N ILE A 150 14.40 14.16 7.64
CA ILE A 150 13.30 13.20 7.50
C ILE A 150 13.83 11.80 7.75
N LEU A 151 13.18 11.07 8.65
CA LEU A 151 13.33 9.62 8.77
C LEU A 151 12.23 8.95 7.94
N CYS A 152 12.61 8.28 6.85
CA CYS A 152 11.71 7.45 6.07
C CYS A 152 11.85 6.00 6.50
N PHE A 153 10.75 5.32 6.77
CA PHE A 153 10.78 3.93 7.24
C PHE A 153 9.79 3.04 6.50
N ASP A 154 10.03 1.75 6.65
CA ASP A 154 9.13 0.66 6.28
C ASP A 154 9.31 -0.48 7.30
N ILE A 155 8.30 -1.33 7.45
CA ILE A 155 8.33 -2.49 8.36
C ILE A 155 7.78 -3.72 7.66
N GLU A 156 8.38 -4.88 7.95
CA GLU A 156 7.84 -6.17 7.53
C GLU A 156 7.30 -6.93 8.73
N VAL A 157 6.12 -7.52 8.55
CA VAL A 157 5.42 -8.31 9.58
C VAL A 157 5.08 -9.69 9.02
N TYR A 158 4.89 -10.66 9.92
CA TYR A 158 4.53 -12.01 9.51
C TYR A 158 3.11 -12.04 8.91
N GLU A 159 2.98 -12.60 7.70
CA GLU A 159 1.75 -12.55 6.93
C GLU A 159 0.57 -13.30 7.57
N HIS A 160 0.85 -14.30 8.41
CA HIS A 160 -0.17 -15.05 9.15
C HIS A 160 -0.46 -14.50 10.55
N ASN A 161 0.43 -13.66 11.09
CA ASN A 161 0.16 -12.94 12.32
C ASN A 161 0.90 -11.59 12.32
N ARG A 162 0.14 -10.54 11.98
CA ARG A 162 0.67 -9.18 11.83
C ARG A 162 1.10 -8.52 13.14
N SER A 163 0.91 -9.17 14.29
CA SER A 163 1.49 -8.73 15.56
C SER A 163 2.98 -9.10 15.70
N ILE A 164 3.52 -9.89 14.76
CA ILE A 164 4.89 -10.40 14.79
C ILE A 164 5.71 -9.59 13.78
N MET A 165 6.57 -8.71 14.29
CA MET A 165 7.48 -7.91 13.47
C MET A 165 8.72 -8.72 13.05
N LEU A 166 9.05 -8.66 11.77
CA LEU A 166 10.19 -9.36 11.19
C LEU A 166 11.37 -8.41 10.94
N GLU A 167 11.08 -7.21 10.42
CA GLU A 167 12.10 -6.24 10.02
C GLU A 167 11.67 -4.80 10.30
N ILE A 168 12.66 -3.93 10.53
CA ILE A 168 12.52 -2.46 10.50
C ILE A 168 13.58 -1.93 9.56
N GLY A 169 13.16 -1.20 8.52
CA GLY A 169 14.06 -0.50 7.62
C GLY A 169 13.85 0.99 7.69
N TYR A 170 14.93 1.77 7.64
CA TYR A 170 14.81 3.22 7.57
C TYR A 170 16.02 3.91 6.96
N VAL A 171 15.77 5.08 6.38
CA VAL A 171 16.76 6.01 5.86
C VAL A 171 16.54 7.37 6.51
N ILE A 172 17.61 8.02 6.92
CA ILE A 172 17.58 9.42 7.40
C ILE A 172 18.18 10.28 6.30
N SER A 173 17.41 11.24 5.82
CA SER A 173 17.85 12.23 4.85
C SER A 173 17.88 13.61 5.51
N ARG A 174 18.97 14.35 5.28
CA ARG A 174 19.09 15.75 5.65
C ARG A 174 18.87 16.61 4.43
N PHE A 175 18.06 17.63 4.58
CA PHE A 175 17.76 18.65 3.57
C PHE A 175 18.39 19.98 4.00
N THR A 176 19.09 20.65 3.09
CA THR A 176 19.62 21.99 3.35
C THR A 176 18.49 23.03 3.32
N ALA A 177 18.76 24.25 3.78
CA ALA A 177 17.81 25.34 3.57
C ALA A 177 17.80 25.71 2.08
N GLY A 178 16.62 25.71 1.44
CA GLY A 178 16.49 26.19 0.07
C GLY A 178 16.64 27.71 0.06
N VAL A 179 17.80 28.24 -0.38
CA VAL A 179 18.12 29.69 -0.34
C VAL A 179 17.06 30.54 -1.03
N ARG A 180 16.33 29.98 -2.01
CA ARG A 180 15.26 30.65 -2.77
C ARG A 180 14.04 29.76 -3.03
N TYR A 181 13.87 28.69 -2.27
CA TYR A 181 12.78 27.74 -2.54
C TYR A 181 11.43 28.31 -2.11
N LEU A 182 10.60 28.71 -3.08
CA LEU A 182 9.26 29.25 -2.83
C LEU A 182 8.15 28.19 -2.95
N GLY A 183 8.54 26.91 -2.92
CA GLY A 183 7.63 25.79 -3.07
C GLY A 183 7.63 25.16 -4.47
N PHE A 184 6.96 24.01 -4.59
CA PHE A 184 6.85 23.22 -5.82
C PHE A 184 6.24 24.04 -6.96
N GLY A 185 6.82 23.92 -8.17
CA GLY A 185 6.46 24.68 -9.35
C GLY A 185 7.04 26.11 -9.44
N SER A 186 7.88 26.53 -8.50
CA SER A 186 8.58 27.82 -8.55
C SER A 186 9.98 27.70 -9.18
N GLN A 187 10.50 28.81 -9.72
CA GLN A 187 11.85 28.91 -10.34
C GLN A 187 13.00 28.92 -9.31
N GLY A 188 12.73 28.58 -8.04
CA GLY A 188 13.73 28.59 -6.97
C GLY A 188 14.55 27.30 -6.90
N GLU A 189 15.78 27.41 -6.38
CA GLU A 189 16.62 26.24 -6.08
C GLU A 189 15.99 25.43 -4.94
N LYS A 190 15.86 24.11 -5.15
CA LYS A 190 15.38 23.17 -4.14
C LYS A 190 16.46 22.96 -3.08
N PRO A 191 16.08 22.55 -1.85
CA PRO A 191 17.03 21.99 -0.90
C PRO A 191 17.92 20.92 -1.53
N ASP A 192 19.19 20.88 -1.17
CA ASP A 192 20.03 19.71 -1.43
C ASP A 192 19.69 18.62 -0.42
N VAL A 193 19.77 17.37 -0.85
CA VAL A 193 19.51 16.20 0.01
C VAL A 193 20.77 15.38 0.20
N THR A 194 21.04 14.97 1.44
CA THR A 194 22.13 14.04 1.78
C THR A 194 21.56 12.89 2.60
N LEU A 195 21.89 11.65 2.20
CA LEU A 195 21.56 10.47 2.99
C LEU A 195 22.55 10.36 4.16
N VAL A 196 22.04 10.50 5.38
CA VAL A 196 22.83 10.46 6.62
C VAL A 196 22.98 9.03 7.12
N THR A 197 21.92 8.25 7.04
CA THR A 197 21.84 6.91 7.62
C THR A 197 21.01 6.00 6.72
N LYS A 198 21.46 4.75 6.53
CA LYS A 198 20.72 3.68 5.86
C LYS A 198 20.75 2.46 6.78
N ARG A 199 19.59 1.99 7.25
CA ARG A 199 19.50 0.93 8.27
C ARG A 199 18.50 -0.13 7.85
N HIS A 200 18.86 -1.37 8.15
CA HIS A 200 18.00 -2.51 8.02
C HIS A 200 18.20 -3.45 9.20
N LEU A 201 17.16 -3.59 10.02
CA LEU A 201 17.17 -4.32 11.29
C LEU A 201 16.28 -5.55 11.18
N ILE A 202 16.83 -6.75 11.40
CA ILE A 202 16.10 -8.02 11.44
C ILE A 202 15.84 -8.41 12.90
N ILE A 203 14.62 -8.78 13.23
CA ILE A 203 14.22 -9.15 14.59
C ILE A 203 14.63 -10.59 14.91
N ARG A 204 15.58 -10.75 15.85
CA ARG A 204 16.22 -12.02 16.20
C ARG A 204 15.22 -13.06 16.71
N GLU A 205 14.30 -12.65 17.57
CA GLU A 205 13.31 -13.53 18.18
C GLU A 205 12.41 -14.20 17.13
N ASN A 206 12.21 -13.51 16.00
CA ASN A 206 11.22 -13.87 14.99
C ASN A 206 11.84 -14.46 13.70
N LEU A 207 13.12 -14.86 13.74
CA LEU A 207 13.82 -15.47 12.59
C LEU A 207 13.20 -16.79 12.10
N HIS A 208 12.41 -17.45 12.95
CA HIS A 208 11.73 -18.71 12.62
C HIS A 208 10.42 -18.50 11.83
N TYR A 209 9.87 -17.28 11.82
CA TYR A 209 8.75 -16.91 10.97
C TYR A 209 9.26 -16.49 9.60
N LYS A 210 8.59 -16.93 8.53
CA LYS A 210 8.93 -16.61 7.14
C LYS A 210 7.68 -16.30 6.34
N ASN A 211 7.72 -15.23 5.57
CA ASN A 211 6.70 -14.95 4.57
C ASN A 211 6.97 -15.79 3.31
N GLY A 212 5.93 -16.08 2.53
CA GLY A 212 6.06 -16.77 1.24
C GLY A 212 4.75 -17.12 0.55
N ASP A 213 3.62 -17.07 1.27
CA ASP A 213 2.30 -17.35 0.69
C ASP A 213 1.75 -16.18 -0.13
N GLY A 214 1.97 -14.94 0.34
CA GLY A 214 1.45 -13.72 -0.26
C GLY A 214 2.52 -12.70 -0.65
N VAL A 215 3.60 -12.62 0.13
CA VAL A 215 4.76 -11.75 -0.11
C VAL A 215 6.05 -12.54 0.08
N PRO A 216 7.07 -12.36 -0.76
CA PRO A 216 8.35 -13.04 -0.60
C PRO A 216 9.06 -12.57 0.68
N ASP A 217 9.82 -13.46 1.30
CA ASP A 217 10.72 -13.12 2.41
C ASP A 217 12.09 -12.70 1.86
N ASN A 218 12.37 -11.40 1.85
CA ASN A 218 13.59 -10.82 1.31
C ASN A 218 14.46 -10.16 2.38
N ARG A 219 14.35 -10.59 3.64
CA ARG A 219 15.04 -9.94 4.77
C ARG A 219 16.57 -9.91 4.68
N HIS A 220 17.16 -10.77 3.87
CA HIS A 220 18.62 -10.84 3.69
C HIS A 220 19.10 -10.12 2.43
N GLY A 221 18.19 -9.50 1.66
CA GLY A 221 18.48 -8.80 0.40
C GLY A 221 18.75 -7.31 0.53
N PHE A 222 19.22 -6.81 1.68
CA PHE A 222 19.43 -5.37 1.86
C PHE A 222 20.56 -4.84 0.97
N ARG A 223 20.19 -4.14 -0.11
CA ARG A 223 21.10 -3.66 -1.14
C ARG A 223 21.96 -2.47 -0.73
N PHE A 224 21.49 -1.65 0.20
CA PHE A 224 22.09 -0.35 0.49
C PHE A 224 23.04 -0.34 1.69
N GLY A 225 23.47 -1.52 2.15
CA GLY A 225 24.37 -1.68 3.29
C GLY A 225 24.37 -3.12 3.81
N SER A 226 24.39 -3.29 5.12
CA SER A 226 24.33 -4.60 5.78
C SER A 226 23.16 -4.65 6.76
N SER A 227 22.47 -5.79 6.80
CA SER A 227 21.41 -6.04 7.77
C SER A 227 22.00 -6.32 9.15
N GLU A 228 21.41 -5.73 10.20
CA GLU A 228 21.78 -5.98 11.59
C GLU A 228 20.70 -6.86 12.25
N THR A 229 21.10 -7.94 12.92
CA THR A 229 20.16 -8.80 13.66
C THR A 229 20.12 -8.40 15.13
N LEU A 230 19.01 -7.80 15.57
CA LEU A 230 18.83 -7.24 16.92
C LEU A 230 17.66 -7.90 17.65
N SER A 231 17.61 -7.75 18.99
CA SER A 231 16.38 -8.07 19.70
C SER A 231 15.29 -7.06 19.32
N LEU A 232 14.02 -7.44 19.40
CA LEU A 232 12.92 -6.48 19.19
C LEU A 232 13.07 -5.22 20.05
N ALA A 233 13.45 -5.40 21.33
CA ALA A 233 13.64 -4.29 22.25
C ALA A 233 14.79 -3.36 21.83
N ASP A 234 15.92 -3.90 21.37
CA ASP A 234 17.05 -3.10 20.90
C ASP A 234 16.74 -2.38 19.57
N ALA A 235 16.06 -3.07 18.64
CA ALA A 235 15.65 -2.50 17.36
C ALA A 235 14.67 -1.34 17.56
N VAL A 236 13.66 -1.53 18.42
CA VAL A 236 12.70 -0.50 18.80
C VAL A 236 13.38 0.68 19.50
N ARG A 237 14.29 0.42 20.45
CA ARG A 237 15.03 1.49 21.14
C ARG A 237 15.82 2.33 20.15
N ARG A 238 16.58 1.68 19.25
CA ARG A 238 17.38 2.35 18.21
C ARG A 238 16.50 3.21 17.31
N PHE A 239 15.43 2.63 16.79
CA PHE A 239 14.49 3.33 15.91
C PHE A 239 13.88 4.56 16.61
N ARG A 240 13.45 4.42 17.88
CA ARG A 240 12.91 5.54 18.66
C ARG A 240 13.94 6.65 18.91
N GLU A 241 15.21 6.30 19.18
CA GLU A 241 16.30 7.28 19.31
C GLU A 241 16.48 8.07 18.02
N ASP A 242 16.58 7.39 16.88
CA ASP A 242 16.76 8.03 15.57
C ASP A 242 15.55 8.89 15.15
N VAL A 243 14.32 8.45 15.46
CA VAL A 243 13.11 9.25 15.22
C VAL A 243 13.10 10.53 16.05
N ARG A 244 13.60 10.52 17.30
CA ARG A 244 13.63 11.73 18.15
C ARG A 244 14.52 12.82 17.56
N GLU A 245 15.64 12.43 16.95
CA GLU A 245 16.62 13.33 16.34
C GLU A 245 16.19 13.86 14.95
N CYS A 246 15.09 13.37 14.39
CA CYS A 246 14.57 13.83 13.11
C CYS A 246 13.38 14.79 13.28
N ASP A 247 13.18 15.70 12.34
CA ASP A 247 12.07 16.67 12.38
C ASP A 247 10.75 16.05 11.94
N TYR A 248 10.80 15.20 10.92
CA TYR A 248 9.63 14.58 10.29
C TYR A 248 9.82 13.08 10.06
N ILE A 249 8.70 12.38 9.95
CA ILE A 249 8.65 10.97 9.59
C ILE A 249 8.02 10.83 8.21
N LEU A 250 8.50 9.88 7.42
CA LEU A 250 7.96 9.55 6.11
C LEU A 250 7.75 8.03 6.00
N GLY A 251 6.74 7.61 5.24
CA GLY A 251 6.61 6.24 4.79
C GLY A 251 5.62 6.10 3.63
N HIS A 252 5.18 4.88 3.37
CA HIS A 252 4.23 4.56 2.31
C HIS A 252 3.02 3.82 2.90
N SER A 253 1.87 4.48 3.02
CA SER A 253 0.69 3.97 3.73
C SER A 253 0.84 3.92 5.28
N VAL A 254 1.50 4.95 5.83
CA VAL A 254 1.97 5.02 7.23
C VAL A 254 0.84 4.90 8.27
N LYS A 255 -0.39 5.26 7.91
CA LYS A 255 -1.57 5.09 8.79
C LYS A 255 -1.79 3.64 9.20
N HIS A 256 -1.44 2.67 8.35
CA HIS A 256 -1.52 1.27 8.71
C HIS A 256 -0.35 0.85 9.59
N ASP A 257 0.83 1.40 9.36
CA ASP A 257 2.05 1.09 10.13
C ASP A 257 2.02 1.66 11.55
N ASP A 258 1.40 2.82 11.77
CA ASP A 258 1.21 3.42 13.12
C ASP A 258 0.48 2.48 14.08
N ALA A 259 -0.54 1.76 13.61
CA ALA A 259 -1.24 0.77 14.43
C ALA A 259 -0.35 -0.43 14.80
N TYR A 260 0.55 -0.86 13.90
CA TYR A 260 1.50 -1.94 14.17
C TYR A 260 2.62 -1.49 15.10
N LEU A 261 3.20 -0.32 14.85
CA LEU A 261 4.22 0.28 15.68
C LEU A 261 3.72 0.46 17.12
N ARG A 262 2.49 0.94 17.34
CA ARG A 262 1.91 1.03 18.69
C ARG A 262 1.84 -0.31 19.40
N ASN A 263 1.45 -1.37 18.69
CA ASN A 263 1.33 -2.72 19.27
C ASN A 263 2.68 -3.30 19.75
N ILE A 264 3.80 -2.81 19.22
CA ILE A 264 5.14 -3.23 19.62
C ILE A 264 5.88 -2.19 20.47
N GLY A 265 5.15 -1.20 21.01
CA GLY A 265 5.70 -0.20 21.91
C GLY A 265 6.40 0.97 21.23
N VAL A 266 6.10 1.25 19.95
CA VAL A 266 6.50 2.46 19.24
C VAL A 266 5.25 3.29 18.96
N ASP A 267 4.89 4.19 19.87
CA ASP A 267 3.87 5.19 19.56
C ASP A 267 4.52 6.42 18.93
N LEU A 268 4.40 6.57 17.61
CA LEU A 268 4.93 7.73 16.91
C LEU A 268 4.22 9.03 17.32
N SER A 269 2.98 8.94 17.80
CA SER A 269 2.23 10.11 18.27
C SER A 269 2.78 10.64 19.60
N GLU A 270 3.31 9.78 20.46
CA GLU A 270 4.03 10.20 21.68
C GLU A 270 5.32 10.97 21.35
N LEU A 271 5.93 10.70 20.20
CA LEU A 271 7.13 11.40 19.75
C LEU A 271 6.80 12.78 19.14
N GLY A 272 5.52 13.10 18.95
CA GLY A 272 5.06 14.41 18.50
C GLY A 272 5.53 14.80 17.10
N LYS A 273 5.99 13.85 16.29
CA LYS A 273 6.54 14.11 14.96
C LYS A 273 5.43 14.15 13.92
N GLU A 274 5.52 15.11 13.02
CA GLU A 274 4.62 15.16 11.87
C GLU A 274 5.00 14.07 10.86
N MET A 275 3.99 13.38 10.33
CA MET A 275 4.14 12.21 9.47
C MET A 275 3.69 12.51 8.06
N PHE A 276 4.52 12.17 7.09
CA PHE A 276 4.25 12.26 5.66
C PHE A 276 4.05 10.89 5.04
N ASP A 277 3.17 10.82 4.04
CA ASP A 277 2.81 9.58 3.38
C ASP A 277 2.86 9.78 1.85
N THR A 278 3.76 9.05 1.20
CA THR A 278 3.92 9.10 -0.26
C THR A 278 2.66 8.68 -1.02
N GLN A 279 1.82 7.80 -0.47
CA GLN A 279 0.55 7.40 -1.08
C GLN A 279 -0.50 8.51 -1.01
N VAL A 280 -0.52 9.29 0.07
CA VAL A 280 -1.38 10.47 0.21
C VAL A 280 -0.92 11.59 -0.72
N VAL A 281 0.39 11.83 -0.82
CA VAL A 281 0.97 12.77 -1.79
C VAL A 281 0.60 12.37 -3.23
N GLN A 282 0.67 11.08 -3.57
CA GLN A 282 0.25 10.60 -4.89
C GLN A 282 -1.25 10.84 -5.11
N THR A 283 -2.09 10.57 -4.10
CA THR A 283 -3.53 10.80 -4.17
C THR A 283 -3.84 12.26 -4.56
N TYR A 284 -3.13 13.22 -3.98
CA TYR A 284 -3.27 14.63 -4.36
C TYR A 284 -2.89 14.87 -5.82
N LYS A 285 -1.72 14.37 -6.26
CA LYS A 285 -1.29 14.53 -7.65
C LYS A 285 -2.24 13.91 -8.67
N GLU A 286 -2.87 12.79 -8.33
CA GLU A 286 -3.91 12.19 -9.16
C GLU A 286 -5.21 13.01 -9.16
N SER A 287 -5.57 13.64 -8.04
CA SER A 287 -6.76 14.52 -7.95
C SER A 287 -6.65 15.74 -8.88
N LEU A 288 -5.44 16.23 -9.14
CA LEU A 288 -5.18 17.32 -10.09
C LEU A 288 -5.47 16.95 -11.54
N LYS A 289 -5.57 15.64 -11.86
CA LYS A 289 -5.94 15.13 -13.19
C LYS A 289 -7.47 15.04 -13.38
N GLU A 290 -8.24 15.69 -12.51
CA GLU A 290 -9.72 15.73 -12.49
C GLU A 290 -10.40 14.35 -12.52
N SER A 291 -9.70 13.31 -12.05
CA SER A 291 -10.31 11.99 -12.03
C SER A 291 -11.26 11.89 -10.83
N GLU A 292 -12.55 11.57 -11.05
CA GLU A 292 -13.46 11.10 -9.98
C GLU A 292 -13.04 9.71 -9.44
N LYS A 293 -11.77 9.34 -9.61
CA LYS A 293 -11.19 8.05 -9.26
C LYS A 293 -10.26 8.23 -8.08
N TYR A 294 -10.15 7.16 -7.31
CA TYR A 294 -9.20 7.06 -6.22
C TYR A 294 -8.42 5.77 -6.38
N PHE A 295 -7.11 5.89 -6.47
CA PHE A 295 -6.20 4.77 -6.58
C PHE A 295 -5.21 4.82 -5.41
N MET A 296 -5.12 3.71 -4.68
CA MET A 296 -3.96 3.48 -3.82
C MET A 296 -2.88 2.88 -4.70
N ARG A 297 -1.80 3.63 -4.91
CA ARG A 297 -0.62 3.10 -5.59
C ARG A 297 0.28 2.47 -4.56
N GLY A 298 0.68 1.22 -4.80
CA GLY A 298 1.76 0.59 -4.06
C GLY A 298 3.12 1.12 -4.51
N LEU A 299 4.15 0.89 -3.70
CA LEU A 299 5.50 1.40 -3.93
C LEU A 299 6.05 1.02 -5.31
N SER A 300 5.95 -0.25 -5.72
CA SER A 300 6.42 -0.73 -7.03
C SER A 300 5.78 0.00 -8.22
N HIS A 301 4.51 0.41 -8.09
CA HIS A 301 3.85 1.20 -9.11
C HIS A 301 4.45 2.61 -9.18
N LEU A 302 4.69 3.24 -8.03
CA LEU A 302 5.26 4.58 -7.97
C LEU A 302 6.70 4.60 -8.49
N LEU A 303 7.50 3.58 -8.18
CA LEU A 303 8.86 3.45 -8.71
C LEU A 303 8.86 3.45 -10.26
N LYS A 304 7.97 2.65 -10.87
CA LYS A 304 7.75 2.62 -12.33
C LYS A 304 7.25 3.97 -12.87
N GLU A 305 6.23 4.55 -12.23
CA GLU A 305 5.63 5.83 -12.66
C GLU A 305 6.64 6.99 -12.63
N TYR A 306 7.46 7.05 -11.59
CA TYR A 306 8.44 8.12 -11.38
C TYR A 306 9.80 7.86 -12.04
N LYS A 307 9.99 6.70 -12.68
CA LYS A 307 11.24 6.27 -13.32
C LYS A 307 12.42 6.25 -12.35
N VAL A 308 12.16 5.77 -11.13
CA VAL A 308 13.21 5.47 -10.14
C VAL A 308 13.85 4.15 -10.55
N ASN A 309 15.18 4.07 -10.55
CA ASN A 309 15.88 2.82 -10.83
C ASN A 309 15.80 1.92 -9.60
N TYR A 310 15.26 0.72 -9.77
CA TYR A 310 15.15 -0.29 -8.72
C TYR A 310 15.18 -1.69 -9.32
N GLU A 311 15.53 -2.69 -8.53
CA GLU A 311 15.36 -4.09 -8.91
C GLU A 311 14.10 -4.64 -8.20
N GLU A 312 13.26 -5.38 -8.92
CA GLU A 312 12.05 -5.96 -8.31
C GLU A 312 12.42 -6.96 -7.19
N SER A 313 13.62 -7.55 -7.24
CA SER A 313 14.18 -8.40 -6.20
C SER A 313 14.57 -7.67 -4.91
N ASP A 314 14.60 -6.34 -4.91
CA ASP A 314 14.91 -5.55 -3.71
C ASP A 314 13.67 -5.29 -2.85
N LEU A 315 12.46 -5.43 -3.43
CA LEU A 315 11.19 -5.22 -2.72
C LEU A 315 10.96 -6.30 -1.65
N HIS A 316 10.12 -5.99 -0.65
CA HIS A 316 9.86 -6.84 0.51
C HIS A 316 11.09 -7.05 1.42
N ASN A 317 12.02 -6.10 1.33
CA ASN A 317 13.08 -5.89 2.31
C ASN A 317 12.83 -4.50 2.90
N ALA A 318 12.53 -4.41 4.18
CA ALA A 318 12.09 -3.15 4.79
C ALA A 318 13.13 -2.02 4.59
N GLY A 319 14.43 -2.35 4.58
CA GLY A 319 15.51 -1.38 4.38
C GLY A 319 15.53 -0.82 2.97
N CYS A 320 15.37 -1.69 1.97
CA CYS A 320 15.25 -1.28 0.57
C CYS A 320 13.95 -0.49 0.33
N ASP A 321 12.82 -0.94 0.87
CA ASP A 321 11.53 -0.29 0.68
C ASP A 321 11.49 1.10 1.32
N ALA A 322 12.09 1.28 2.50
CA ALA A 322 12.27 2.60 3.10
C ALA A 322 13.14 3.53 2.23
N PHE A 323 14.25 3.02 1.70
CA PHE A 323 15.13 3.77 0.80
C PHE A 323 14.38 4.19 -0.48
N TYR A 324 13.70 3.26 -1.13
CA TYR A 324 12.93 3.51 -2.33
C TYR A 324 11.74 4.43 -2.10
N THR A 325 11.10 4.36 -0.93
CA THR A 325 10.06 5.30 -0.52
C THR A 325 10.60 6.73 -0.43
N MET A 326 11.81 6.93 0.12
CA MET A 326 12.47 8.25 0.10
C MET A 326 12.75 8.71 -1.34
N MET A 327 13.22 7.83 -2.22
CA MET A 327 13.46 8.18 -3.64
C MET A 327 12.17 8.58 -4.37
N VAL A 328 11.08 7.84 -4.16
CA VAL A 328 9.75 8.21 -4.67
C VAL A 328 9.31 9.55 -4.11
N PHE A 329 9.52 9.80 -2.82
CA PHE A 329 9.18 11.08 -2.21
C PHE A 329 9.96 12.23 -2.85
N LEU A 330 11.28 12.10 -3.07
CA LEU A 330 12.05 13.10 -3.80
C LEU A 330 11.48 13.37 -5.20
N ARG A 331 11.12 12.32 -5.95
CA ARG A 331 10.44 12.48 -7.25
C ARG A 331 9.08 13.18 -7.13
N GLN A 332 8.34 12.88 -6.07
CA GLN A 332 7.09 13.57 -5.78
C GLN A 332 7.33 15.06 -5.47
N MET A 333 8.45 15.38 -4.84
CA MET A 333 8.91 16.73 -4.52
C MET A 333 9.73 17.36 -5.68
N GLU A 334 9.51 16.90 -6.91
CA GLU A 334 10.03 17.47 -8.15
C GLU A 334 11.54 17.33 -8.39
N TYR A 335 12.32 16.66 -7.54
CA TYR A 335 13.71 16.28 -7.89
C TYR A 335 13.68 15.41 -9.13
N SER A 336 14.56 15.63 -10.11
CA SER A 336 14.60 14.90 -11.38
C SER A 336 14.92 13.41 -11.19
N ALA A 337 14.62 12.61 -12.21
CA ALA A 337 14.97 11.19 -12.20
C ALA A 337 16.50 10.99 -12.19
N GLU A 338 17.25 11.86 -12.85
CA GLU A 338 18.71 11.80 -12.88
C GLU A 338 19.33 12.07 -11.51
N GLU A 339 18.89 13.12 -10.81
CA GLU A 339 19.32 13.44 -9.45
C GLU A 339 19.05 12.26 -8.50
N VAL A 340 17.82 11.72 -8.54
CA VAL A 340 17.41 10.60 -7.68
C VAL A 340 18.18 9.32 -8.02
N ASN A 341 18.37 9.00 -9.30
CA ASN A 341 19.10 7.80 -9.70
C ASN A 341 20.61 7.91 -9.44
N THR A 342 21.16 9.12 -9.37
CA THR A 342 22.54 9.36 -8.92
C THR A 342 22.70 9.01 -7.45
N ILE A 343 21.74 9.37 -6.58
CA ILE A 343 21.72 8.99 -5.17
C ILE A 343 21.63 7.46 -5.00
N ILE A 344 20.86 6.77 -5.86
CA ILE A 344 20.75 5.30 -5.82
C ILE A 344 22.09 4.65 -6.17
N ALA A 345 22.86 5.26 -7.07
CA ALA A 345 24.13 4.74 -7.54
C ALA A 345 25.30 4.99 -6.57
N SER A 346 25.12 5.86 -5.55
CA SER A 346 26.10 6.17 -4.50
C SER A 346 25.92 5.31 -3.26
#